data_AF-A0A836H6U3-F1
#
_entry.id   AF-A0A836H6U3-F1
#
_cell.length_a   1.000
_cell.length_b   1.000
_cell.length_c   1.000
_cell.angle_alpha   90.00
_cell.angle_beta   90.00
_cell.angle_gamma   90.00
#
_symmetry.space_group_name_H-M   'P 1'
#
loop_
_entity.id
_entity.type
_entity.pdbx_description
1 polymer ?
#
loop_
_entity_poly.entity_id
_entity_poly.type
_entity_poly.pdbx_seq_one_letter_code
_entity_poly.pdbx_strand_id
1 'polypeptide(L)'
;MKSSAVSPSSSLEMAKKPFLAEILGKAAERLGHKQLWRVASRLEYLPSPASADEVRDALRGVSIFLSDENYARMCEAYAAGAAGEQQGAASIDTSALLQSLCAASLTPRRRHVVDLIMQKLDPNGTGIVSYTTLSEHYDVLRHPEVRNGARSEDDVLIAFFDNFCTTDGAPMEQLTTAELRMYCVGMSMRHRDDTDFELWCTRAFCLDRPKLLPGEETALLHGSRSQSRQSRLLGESRRHPLYTTTNGEYGKELTPSDFKAPKHGRPQQFTRHLKRVAGGATSMNM
;
A
#
# COMPACT_ATOMS: atom_id res chain seq x y z
N MET A 1 -0.71 25.93 -3.39
CA MET A 1 0.61 25.30 -3.56
C MET A 1 1.14 24.97 -2.17
N LYS A 2 0.88 23.77 -1.65
CA LYS A 2 1.42 23.34 -0.35
C LYS A 2 2.73 22.63 -0.61
N SER A 3 3.82 23.24 -0.15
CA SER A 3 5.18 22.72 -0.22
C SER A 3 5.26 21.38 0.53
N SER A 4 5.71 20.36 -0.19
CA SER A 4 6.07 19.04 0.32
C SER A 4 7.06 19.18 1.48
N ALA A 5 6.62 18.85 2.69
CA ALA A 5 7.49 18.76 3.85
C ALA A 5 8.24 17.43 3.79
N VAL A 6 9.22 17.33 2.89
CA VAL A 6 10.17 16.22 2.92
C VAL A 6 10.92 16.32 4.24
N SER A 7 10.82 15.28 5.06
CA SER A 7 11.49 15.23 6.37
C SER A 7 12.99 15.59 6.24
N PRO A 8 13.55 16.44 7.12
CA PRO A 8 14.89 17.01 6.94
C PRO A 8 15.99 15.94 6.87
N SER A 9 15.81 14.79 7.53
CA SER A 9 16.83 13.74 7.62
C SER A 9 17.01 12.92 6.34
N SER A 10 15.93 12.61 5.59
CA SER A 10 16.03 11.89 4.31
C SER A 10 16.55 12.80 3.20
N SER A 11 16.09 14.06 3.19
CA SER A 11 16.63 15.10 2.31
C SER A 11 18.12 15.33 2.52
N LEU A 12 18.60 15.26 3.78
CA LEU A 12 20.02 15.43 4.10
C LEU A 12 20.89 14.26 3.58
N GLU A 13 20.42 13.01 3.67
CA GLU A 13 21.19 11.88 3.14
C GLU A 13 21.26 11.89 1.62
N MET A 14 20.14 12.19 0.95
CA MET A 14 20.13 12.34 -0.51
C MET A 14 20.97 13.54 -0.98
N ALA A 15 21.06 14.61 -0.19
CA ALA A 15 21.95 15.74 -0.46
C ALA A 15 23.43 15.40 -0.26
N LYS A 16 23.77 14.53 0.71
CA LYS A 16 25.15 14.06 0.95
C LYS A 16 25.61 13.04 -0.08
N LYS A 17 24.68 12.24 -0.62
CA LYS A 17 24.97 11.17 -1.59
C LYS A 17 24.05 11.31 -2.82
N PRO A 18 24.32 12.26 -3.73
CA PRO A 18 23.45 12.55 -4.88
C PRO A 18 23.32 11.36 -5.85
N PHE A 19 24.35 10.50 -5.93
CA PHE A 19 24.33 9.32 -6.76
C PHE A 19 23.25 8.31 -6.35
N LEU A 20 22.89 8.21 -5.05
CA LEU A 20 21.81 7.31 -4.61
C LEU A 20 20.45 7.78 -5.15
N ALA A 21 20.22 9.10 -5.17
CA ALA A 21 19.02 9.68 -5.74
C ALA A 21 18.94 9.43 -7.26
N GLU A 22 20.08 9.54 -7.96
CA GLU A 22 20.16 9.25 -9.38
C GLU A 22 19.85 7.77 -9.69
N ILE A 23 20.45 6.83 -8.94
CA ILE A 23 20.19 5.40 -9.10
C ILE A 23 18.69 5.11 -8.90
N LEU A 24 18.13 5.59 -7.78
CA LEU A 24 16.72 5.33 -7.45
C LEU A 24 15.75 5.98 -8.45
N GLY A 25 16.04 7.21 -8.89
CA GLY A 25 15.26 7.92 -9.89
C GLY A 25 15.26 7.19 -11.23
N LYS A 26 16.45 6.86 -11.75
CA LYS A 26 16.59 6.12 -13.01
C LYS A 26 15.99 4.72 -12.94
N ALA A 27 16.16 4.02 -11.81
CA ALA A 27 15.55 2.72 -11.59
C ALA A 27 14.01 2.83 -11.60
N ALA A 28 13.45 3.84 -10.94
CA ALA A 28 12.00 4.05 -10.90
C ALA A 28 11.42 4.40 -12.29
N GLU A 29 12.14 5.16 -13.11
CA GLU A 29 11.74 5.48 -14.48
C GLU A 29 11.80 4.27 -15.43
N ARG A 30 12.82 3.40 -15.28
CA ARG A 30 13.07 2.29 -16.22
C ARG A 30 12.34 1.01 -15.85
N LEU A 31 12.39 0.62 -14.59
CA LEU A 31 11.77 -0.61 -14.08
C LEU A 31 10.33 -0.37 -13.59
N GLY A 32 10.02 0.86 -13.20
CA GLY A 32 8.82 1.19 -12.45
C GLY A 32 9.02 1.00 -10.94
N HIS A 33 8.23 1.74 -10.17
CA HIS A 33 8.32 1.75 -8.70
C HIS A 33 8.19 0.36 -8.04
N LYS A 34 7.39 -0.54 -8.60
CA LYS A 34 7.16 -1.88 -8.01
C LYS A 34 8.32 -2.85 -8.24
N GLN A 35 9.18 -2.59 -9.21
CA GLN A 35 10.24 -3.51 -9.65
C GLN A 35 11.64 -3.06 -9.21
N LEU A 36 11.73 -2.04 -8.34
CA LEU A 36 13.01 -1.53 -7.82
C LEU A 36 13.85 -2.61 -7.13
N TRP A 37 13.21 -3.65 -6.58
CA TRP A 37 13.88 -4.78 -5.94
C TRP A 37 14.85 -5.52 -6.89
N ARG A 38 14.68 -5.44 -8.21
CA ARG A 38 15.61 -6.01 -9.19
C ARG A 38 17.02 -5.42 -9.09
N VAL A 39 17.13 -4.16 -8.67
CA VAL A 39 18.43 -3.52 -8.42
C VAL A 39 19.12 -4.21 -7.23
N ALA A 40 18.38 -4.52 -6.17
CA ALA A 40 18.92 -5.23 -5.01
C ALA A 40 19.36 -6.64 -5.41
N SER A 41 18.53 -7.37 -6.14
CA SER A 41 18.83 -8.72 -6.63
C SER A 41 20.14 -8.80 -7.42
N ARG A 42 20.39 -7.82 -8.32
CA ARG A 42 21.64 -7.76 -9.09
C ARG A 42 22.86 -7.42 -8.24
N LEU A 43 22.70 -6.58 -7.23
CA LEU A 43 23.78 -6.21 -6.32
C LEU A 43 24.07 -7.30 -5.28
N GLU A 44 23.07 -8.09 -4.87
CA GLU A 44 23.24 -9.24 -3.96
C GLU A 44 23.95 -10.42 -4.64
N TYR A 45 23.80 -10.58 -5.96
CA TYR A 45 24.53 -11.59 -6.71
C TYR A 45 26.05 -11.32 -6.77
N LEU A 46 26.47 -10.07 -6.54
CA LEU A 46 27.88 -9.69 -6.55
C LEU A 46 28.55 -10.04 -5.21
N PRO A 47 29.81 -10.53 -5.21
CA PRO A 47 30.56 -10.73 -3.98
C PRO A 47 30.77 -9.40 -3.25
N SER A 48 30.79 -9.41 -1.92
CA SER A 48 31.24 -8.25 -1.14
C SER A 48 32.64 -8.53 -0.58
N PRO A 49 33.68 -7.72 -0.91
CA PRO A 49 33.69 -6.57 -1.84
C PRO A 49 33.79 -6.98 -3.33
N ALA A 50 33.19 -6.19 -4.23
CA ALA A 50 33.23 -6.39 -5.69
C ALA A 50 34.09 -5.33 -6.39
N SER A 51 34.50 -5.59 -7.63
CA SER A 51 35.13 -4.58 -8.48
C SER A 51 34.14 -3.46 -8.82
N ALA A 52 34.60 -2.20 -8.81
CA ALA A 52 33.79 -1.06 -9.19
C ALA A 52 33.24 -1.16 -10.62
N ASP A 53 33.97 -1.81 -11.52
CA ASP A 53 33.53 -2.04 -12.91
C ASP A 53 32.41 -3.09 -12.96
N GLU A 54 32.49 -4.15 -12.15
CA GLU A 54 31.45 -5.17 -12.05
C GLU A 54 30.14 -4.58 -11.49
N VAL A 55 30.23 -3.71 -10.48
CA VAL A 55 29.07 -2.99 -9.95
C VAL A 55 28.47 -2.07 -11.03
N ARG A 56 29.32 -1.41 -11.82
CA ARG A 56 28.86 -0.55 -12.93
C ARG A 56 28.15 -1.37 -14.00
N ASP A 57 28.69 -2.53 -14.36
CA ASP A 57 28.11 -3.41 -15.37
C ASP A 57 26.84 -4.10 -14.87
N ALA A 58 26.74 -4.42 -13.58
CA ALA A 58 25.50 -4.89 -12.97
C ALA A 58 24.38 -3.84 -13.05
N LEU A 59 24.69 -2.57 -12.76
CA LEU A 59 23.73 -1.46 -12.92
C LEU A 59 23.33 -1.24 -14.39
N ARG A 60 24.29 -1.35 -15.31
CA ARG A 60 24.03 -1.29 -16.76
C ARG A 60 23.16 -2.45 -17.25
N GLY A 61 23.31 -3.64 -16.68
CA GLY A 61 22.44 -4.79 -16.95
C GLY A 61 20.96 -4.53 -16.61
N VAL A 62 20.70 -3.59 -15.69
CA VAL A 62 19.35 -3.12 -15.33
C VAL A 62 18.98 -1.82 -16.08
N SER A 63 19.78 -1.41 -17.07
CA SER A 63 19.66 -0.15 -17.83
C SER A 63 19.82 1.14 -17.01
N ILE A 64 20.51 1.06 -15.86
CA ILE A 64 20.81 2.22 -15.01
C ILE A 64 22.22 2.72 -15.35
N PHE A 65 22.28 3.86 -16.01
CA PHE A 65 23.54 4.51 -16.36
C PHE A 65 23.83 5.64 -15.39
N LEU A 66 24.93 5.57 -14.65
CA LEU A 66 25.40 6.66 -13.79
C LEU A 66 26.27 7.64 -14.56
N SER A 67 26.20 8.92 -14.21
CA SER A 67 27.20 9.90 -14.66
C SER A 67 28.58 9.56 -14.11
N ASP A 68 29.64 9.91 -14.84
CA ASP A 68 31.02 9.60 -14.42
C ASP A 68 31.37 10.30 -13.09
N GLU A 69 30.82 11.50 -12.86
CA GLU A 69 30.96 12.22 -11.58
C GLU A 69 30.35 11.43 -10.42
N ASN A 70 29.10 10.98 -10.56
CA ASN A 70 28.40 10.24 -9.50
C ASN A 70 28.96 8.83 -9.32
N TYR A 71 29.49 8.22 -10.39
CA TYR A 71 30.23 6.98 -10.30
C TYR A 71 31.52 7.13 -9.50
N ALA A 72 32.30 8.19 -9.73
CA ALA A 72 33.49 8.48 -8.94
C ALA A 72 33.15 8.70 -7.45
N ARG A 73 32.08 9.46 -7.16
CA ARG A 73 31.58 9.67 -5.78
C ARG A 73 31.12 8.38 -5.11
N MET A 74 30.49 7.47 -5.86
CA MET A 74 30.09 6.17 -5.34
C MET A 74 31.31 5.32 -4.97
N CYS A 75 32.33 5.29 -5.83
CA CYS A 75 33.58 4.58 -5.56
C CYS A 75 34.30 5.14 -4.32
N GLU A 76 34.38 6.47 -4.20
CA GLU A 76 34.96 7.12 -3.01
C GLU A 76 34.20 6.80 -1.72
N ALA A 77 32.86 6.80 -1.77
CA ALA A 77 32.02 6.63 -0.58
C ALA A 77 31.99 5.20 -0.03
N TYR A 78 32.21 4.20 -0.90
CA TYR A 78 32.12 2.78 -0.56
C TYR A 78 33.41 2.00 -0.84
N ALA A 79 34.54 2.69 -0.98
CA ALA A 79 35.84 2.05 -1.12
C ALA A 79 36.11 1.15 0.09
N ALA A 80 36.11 -0.16 -0.14
CA ALA A 80 36.47 -1.13 0.88
C ALA A 80 38.01 -1.22 0.93
N GLY A 81 38.61 -0.47 1.86
CA GLY A 81 40.00 -0.59 2.36
C GLY A 81 41.09 -1.03 1.36
N ALA A 82 41.86 -0.07 0.85
CA ALA A 82 43.07 -0.35 0.08
C ALA A 82 44.20 -0.92 0.96
N ALA A 83 44.68 -2.14 0.66
CA ALA A 83 45.95 -2.67 1.18
C ALA A 83 46.50 -3.79 0.28
N GLY A 84 47.21 -3.41 -0.78
CA GLY A 84 47.97 -4.34 -1.62
C GLY A 84 48.25 -3.73 -2.99
N GLU A 85 49.51 -3.41 -3.24
CA GLU A 85 50.03 -2.89 -4.50
C GLU A 85 49.76 -3.86 -5.66
N GLN A 86 48.59 -3.79 -6.28
CA GLN A 86 48.43 -4.18 -7.68
C GLN A 86 47.43 -3.25 -8.34
N GLN A 87 47.90 -2.52 -9.35
CA GLN A 87 47.10 -1.69 -10.23
C GLN A 87 45.95 -2.50 -10.83
N GLY A 88 44.71 -2.10 -10.54
CA GLY A 88 43.53 -2.51 -11.30
C GLY A 88 42.28 -2.70 -10.45
N ALA A 89 41.32 -1.79 -10.62
CA ALA A 89 39.97 -1.74 -10.05
C ALA A 89 39.83 -1.39 -8.55
N ALA A 90 39.15 -0.27 -8.28
CA ALA A 90 38.68 0.07 -6.95
C ALA A 90 37.66 -0.98 -6.47
N SER A 91 37.83 -1.52 -5.26
CA SER A 91 36.88 -2.45 -4.62
C SER A 91 35.78 -1.68 -3.90
N ILE A 92 34.52 -2.04 -4.15
CA ILE A 92 33.33 -1.43 -3.55
C ILE A 92 32.68 -2.44 -2.60
N ASP A 93 32.36 -2.00 -1.39
CA ASP A 93 31.48 -2.76 -0.49
C ASP A 93 30.04 -2.71 -0.99
N THR A 94 29.63 -3.78 -1.68
CA THR A 94 28.28 -3.94 -2.25
C THR A 94 27.22 -4.02 -1.17
N SER A 95 27.55 -4.57 0.00
CA SER A 95 26.62 -4.73 1.12
C SER A 95 26.28 -3.37 1.74
N ALA A 96 27.27 -2.50 1.94
CA ALA A 96 27.06 -1.13 2.41
C ALA A 96 26.31 -0.28 1.37
N LEU A 97 26.61 -0.45 0.08
CA LEU A 97 25.87 0.21 -1.00
C LEU A 97 24.39 -0.19 -0.98
N LEU A 98 24.08 -1.48 -0.89
CA LEU A 98 22.72 -2.02 -0.79
C LEU A 98 21.96 -1.46 0.41
N GLN A 99 22.57 -1.49 1.59
CA GLN A 99 21.98 -0.93 2.81
C GLN A 99 21.66 0.56 2.64
N SER A 100 22.58 1.31 2.01
CA SER A 100 22.36 2.72 1.76
C SER A 100 21.23 3.00 0.76
N LEU A 101 21.10 2.19 -0.29
CA LEU A 101 20.00 2.31 -1.25
C LEU A 101 18.64 2.03 -0.59
N CYS A 102 18.60 1.03 0.30
CA CYS A 102 17.40 0.69 1.06
C CYS A 102 16.99 1.80 2.06
N ALA A 103 17.96 2.55 2.60
CA ALA A 103 17.70 3.58 3.60
C ALA A 103 17.46 4.97 3.00
N ALA A 104 18.19 5.35 1.95
CA ALA A 104 18.37 6.75 1.55
C ALA A 104 17.07 7.50 1.23
N SER A 105 16.08 6.83 0.63
CA SER A 105 14.80 7.45 0.24
C SER A 105 13.75 7.49 1.35
N LEU A 106 13.98 6.78 2.46
CA LEU A 106 12.99 6.64 3.52
C LEU A 106 13.19 7.72 4.59
N THR A 107 12.12 8.44 4.93
CA THR A 107 12.10 9.29 6.13
C THR A 107 12.18 8.39 7.38
N PRO A 108 12.65 8.90 8.54
CA PRO A 108 12.76 8.10 9.76
C PRO A 108 11.44 7.39 10.13
N ARG A 109 10.30 8.06 9.89
CA ARG A 109 8.96 7.49 10.09
C ARG A 109 8.68 6.32 9.16
N ARG A 110 8.99 6.46 7.86
CA ARG A 110 8.83 5.37 6.88
C ARG A 110 9.78 4.20 7.17
N ARG A 111 11.03 4.48 7.57
CA ARG A 111 12.02 3.46 7.96
C ARG A 111 11.47 2.59 9.09
N HIS A 112 10.95 3.21 10.15
CA HIS A 112 10.41 2.50 11.29
C HIS A 112 9.31 1.50 10.91
N VAL A 113 8.36 1.92 10.07
CA VAL A 113 7.26 1.04 9.64
C VAL A 113 7.76 -0.11 8.76
N VAL A 114 8.73 0.15 7.88
CA VAL A 114 9.37 -0.91 7.08
C VAL A 114 10.10 -1.90 7.97
N ASP A 115 10.80 -1.44 9.00
CA ASP A 115 11.48 -2.32 9.95
C ASP A 115 10.48 -3.20 10.73
N LEU A 116 9.32 -2.67 11.11
CA LEU A 116 8.24 -3.47 11.72
C LEU A 116 7.72 -4.56 10.78
N ILE A 117 7.59 -4.26 9.47
CA ILE A 117 7.22 -5.28 8.48
C ILE A 117 8.30 -6.36 8.41
N MET A 118 9.57 -5.98 8.34
CA MET A 118 10.67 -6.95 8.25
C MET A 118 10.71 -7.85 9.49
N GLN A 119 10.57 -7.28 10.68
CA GLN A 119 10.52 -8.03 11.94
C GLN A 119 9.32 -8.98 12.00
N LYS A 120 8.18 -8.60 11.42
CA LYS A 120 6.99 -9.44 11.37
C LYS A 120 7.15 -10.61 10.39
N LEU A 121 7.74 -10.37 9.23
CA LEU A 121 7.89 -11.36 8.17
C LEU A 121 9.07 -12.31 8.40
N ASP A 122 10.13 -11.84 9.03
CA ASP A 122 11.31 -12.63 9.37
C ASP A 122 11.70 -12.40 10.85
N PRO A 123 10.98 -13.03 11.80
CA PRO A 123 11.27 -12.88 13.22
C PRO A 123 12.60 -13.54 13.62
N ASN A 124 13.07 -14.50 12.83
CA ASN A 124 14.30 -15.25 13.10
C ASN A 124 15.55 -14.58 12.51
N GLY A 125 15.38 -13.57 11.64
CA GLY A 125 16.47 -12.88 10.98
C GLY A 125 17.26 -13.78 10.03
N THR A 126 16.57 -14.71 9.35
CA THR A 126 17.20 -15.58 8.34
C THR A 126 17.68 -14.80 7.12
N GLY A 127 17.14 -13.60 6.89
CA GLY A 127 17.42 -12.76 5.74
C GLY A 127 16.59 -13.14 4.50
N ILE A 128 15.75 -14.18 4.59
CA ILE A 128 14.97 -14.75 3.48
C ILE A 128 13.49 -14.81 3.90
N VAL A 129 12.61 -14.32 3.03
CA VAL A 129 11.17 -14.31 3.20
C VAL A 129 10.52 -15.20 2.15
N SER A 130 9.91 -16.30 2.60
CA SER A 130 9.20 -17.25 1.73
C SER A 130 7.85 -16.71 1.25
N TYR A 131 7.40 -17.20 0.09
CA TYR A 131 6.08 -16.84 -0.46
C TYR A 131 4.92 -17.21 0.45
N THR A 132 5.02 -18.34 1.16
CA THR A 132 4.03 -18.77 2.15
C THR A 132 3.91 -17.74 3.28
N THR A 133 5.03 -17.28 3.82
CA THR A 133 5.05 -16.27 4.88
C THR A 133 4.49 -14.93 4.39
N LEU A 134 4.81 -14.51 3.16
CA LEU A 134 4.24 -13.31 2.56
C LEU A 134 2.73 -13.42 2.36
N SER A 135 2.24 -14.54 1.82
CA SER A 135 0.81 -14.76 1.59
C SER A 135 0.04 -14.84 2.91
N GLU A 136 0.63 -15.42 3.95
CA GLU A 136 0.06 -15.51 5.29
C GLU A 136 -0.08 -14.15 5.96
N HIS A 137 0.83 -13.21 5.73
CA HIS A 137 0.79 -11.89 6.37
C HIS A 137 0.13 -10.78 5.54
N TYR A 138 0.06 -10.94 4.23
CA TYR A 138 -0.60 -9.98 3.34
C TYR A 138 -2.13 -10.13 3.39
N ASP A 139 -2.83 -9.02 3.62
CA ASP A 139 -4.29 -8.98 3.76
C ASP A 139 -4.99 -8.58 2.46
N VAL A 140 -5.51 -9.57 1.77
CA VAL A 140 -6.18 -9.42 0.47
C VAL A 140 -7.66 -9.08 0.63
N LEU A 141 -8.32 -9.58 1.67
CA LEU A 141 -9.76 -9.39 1.90
C LEU A 141 -10.14 -7.91 2.05
N ARG A 142 -9.27 -7.15 2.72
CA ARG A 142 -9.47 -5.71 2.92
C ARG A 142 -9.01 -4.86 1.74
N HIS A 143 -8.60 -5.47 0.62
CA HIS A 143 -8.24 -4.74 -0.59
C HIS A 143 -9.49 -4.06 -1.19
N PRO A 144 -9.41 -2.79 -1.64
CA PRO A 144 -10.57 -2.04 -2.11
C PRO A 144 -11.29 -2.70 -3.29
N GLU A 145 -10.55 -3.35 -4.19
CA GLU A 145 -11.13 -4.04 -5.35
C GLU A 145 -11.84 -5.34 -4.97
N VAL A 146 -11.34 -6.07 -3.96
CA VAL A 146 -11.98 -7.28 -3.42
C VAL A 146 -13.25 -6.90 -2.67
N ARG A 147 -13.17 -5.87 -1.81
CA ARG A 147 -14.31 -5.36 -1.05
C ARG A 147 -15.44 -4.84 -1.93
N ASN A 148 -15.12 -4.29 -3.10
CA ASN A 148 -16.11 -3.84 -4.07
C ASN A 148 -16.61 -4.98 -5.00
N GLY A 149 -16.05 -6.19 -4.89
CA GLY A 149 -16.37 -7.33 -5.74
C GLY A 149 -15.87 -7.21 -7.18
N ALA A 150 -14.90 -6.32 -7.45
CA ALA A 150 -14.35 -6.10 -8.78
C ALA A 150 -13.29 -7.14 -9.17
N ARG A 151 -12.58 -7.69 -8.19
CA ARG A 151 -11.59 -8.77 -8.35
C ARG A 151 -11.75 -9.82 -7.27
N SER A 152 -11.40 -11.07 -7.57
CA SER A 152 -11.31 -12.11 -6.56
C SER A 152 -10.09 -11.92 -5.67
N GLU A 153 -10.08 -12.59 -4.51
CA GLU A 153 -8.94 -12.59 -3.59
C GLU A 153 -7.70 -13.19 -4.27
N ASP A 154 -7.87 -14.34 -4.93
CA ASP A 154 -6.78 -15.04 -5.61
C ASP A 154 -6.18 -14.16 -6.72
N ASP A 155 -6.99 -13.45 -7.50
CA ASP A 155 -6.49 -12.56 -8.56
C ASP A 155 -5.63 -11.42 -8.01
N VAL A 156 -6.00 -10.85 -6.86
CA VAL A 156 -5.23 -9.77 -6.23
C VAL A 156 -3.94 -10.29 -5.62
N LEU A 157 -3.96 -11.50 -5.07
CA LEU A 157 -2.79 -12.17 -4.54
C LEU A 157 -1.80 -12.54 -5.67
N ILE A 158 -2.30 -13.10 -6.78
CA ILE A 158 -1.49 -13.37 -7.98
C ILE A 158 -0.90 -12.07 -8.52
N ALA A 159 -1.71 -11.02 -8.68
CA ALA A 159 -1.22 -9.72 -9.15
C ALA A 159 -0.20 -9.06 -8.20
N PHE A 160 -0.21 -9.43 -6.91
CA PHE A 160 0.83 -9.04 -5.96
C PHE A 160 2.14 -9.80 -6.24
N PHE A 161 2.08 -11.12 -6.38
CA PHE A 161 3.24 -11.96 -6.68
C PHE A 161 3.81 -11.77 -8.09
N ASP A 162 3.00 -11.35 -9.06
CA ASP A 162 3.44 -10.94 -10.40
C ASP A 162 4.43 -9.77 -10.35
N ASN A 163 4.39 -8.97 -9.27
CA ASN A 163 5.40 -7.92 -9.07
C ASN A 163 6.78 -8.49 -8.74
N PHE A 164 6.88 -9.77 -8.36
CA PHE A 164 8.10 -10.49 -7.98
C PHE A 164 8.47 -11.59 -8.99
N CYS A 165 8.14 -11.39 -10.27
CA CYS A 165 8.58 -12.29 -11.34
C CYS A 165 10.02 -12.02 -11.75
N THR A 166 10.76 -13.10 -11.98
CA THR A 166 12.07 -13.08 -12.64
C THR A 166 11.96 -12.60 -14.09
N THR A 167 13.09 -12.35 -14.75
CA THR A 167 13.12 -11.95 -16.18
C THR A 167 12.46 -12.98 -17.10
N ASP A 168 12.39 -14.23 -16.66
CA ASP A 168 11.90 -15.36 -17.46
C ASP A 168 10.39 -15.59 -17.23
N GLY A 169 9.75 -14.72 -16.44
CA GLY A 169 8.32 -14.80 -16.10
C GLY A 169 7.99 -15.81 -15.00
N ALA A 170 8.98 -16.56 -14.50
CA ALA A 170 8.77 -17.44 -13.36
C ALA A 170 8.62 -16.62 -12.07
N PRO A 171 7.59 -16.89 -11.24
CA PRO A 171 7.52 -16.30 -9.91
C PRO A 171 8.74 -16.76 -9.12
N MET A 172 9.37 -15.84 -8.37
CA MET A 172 10.37 -16.24 -7.38
C MET A 172 9.72 -17.19 -6.36
N GLU A 173 10.48 -18.03 -5.67
CA GLU A 173 9.92 -18.84 -4.57
C GLU A 173 10.15 -18.18 -3.21
N GLN A 174 11.20 -17.36 -3.14
CA GLN A 174 11.72 -16.72 -1.95
C GLN A 174 12.22 -15.33 -2.32
N LEU A 175 12.11 -14.38 -1.40
CA LEU A 175 12.69 -13.04 -1.52
C LEU A 175 13.73 -12.80 -0.44
N THR A 176 14.80 -12.10 -0.77
CA THR A 176 15.71 -11.59 0.27
C THR A 176 15.07 -10.40 0.99
N THR A 177 15.43 -10.20 2.26
CA THR A 177 15.00 -9.03 3.04
C THR A 177 15.41 -7.70 2.38
N ALA A 178 16.55 -7.62 1.69
CA ALA A 178 16.93 -6.40 0.98
C ALA A 178 16.06 -6.16 -0.26
N GLU A 179 15.70 -7.21 -1.00
CA GLU A 179 14.77 -7.13 -2.13
C GLU A 179 13.41 -6.60 -1.66
N LEU A 180 12.88 -7.13 -0.57
CA LEU A 180 11.60 -6.69 -0.02
C LEU A 180 11.65 -5.26 0.53
N ARG A 181 12.75 -4.86 1.19
CA ARG A 181 12.99 -3.46 1.60
C ARG A 181 13.01 -2.53 0.39
N MET A 182 13.65 -2.94 -0.70
CA MET A 182 13.74 -2.15 -1.92
C MET A 182 12.40 -2.04 -2.65
N TYR A 183 11.55 -3.07 -2.58
CA TYR A 183 10.14 -2.97 -2.98
C TYR A 183 9.39 -1.90 -2.16
N CYS A 184 9.56 -1.89 -0.84
CA CYS A 184 8.96 -0.88 0.04
C CYS A 184 9.48 0.53 -0.26
N VAL A 185 10.75 0.69 -0.60
CA VAL A 185 11.35 1.95 -1.07
C VAL A 185 10.63 2.45 -2.33
N GLY A 186 10.39 1.58 -3.30
CA GLY A 186 9.69 1.98 -4.52
C GLY A 186 8.25 2.40 -4.27
N MET A 187 7.55 1.68 -3.39
CA MET A 187 6.21 2.08 -2.94
C MET A 187 6.26 3.42 -2.19
N SER A 188 7.23 3.62 -1.30
CA SER A 188 7.45 4.89 -0.61
C SER A 188 7.60 6.04 -1.61
N MET A 189 8.38 5.90 -2.68
CA MET A 189 8.53 6.95 -3.71
C MET A 189 7.21 7.32 -4.41
N ARG A 190 6.26 6.39 -4.50
CA ARG A 190 4.92 6.65 -5.07
C ARG A 190 4.00 7.40 -4.09
N HIS A 191 4.20 7.21 -2.79
CA HIS A 191 3.42 7.86 -1.75
C HIS A 191 3.98 9.25 -1.42
N ARG A 192 3.15 10.28 -1.60
CA ARG A 192 3.52 11.67 -1.31
C ARG A 192 3.65 11.91 0.19
N ASP A 193 2.65 11.50 0.96
CA ASP A 193 2.58 11.75 2.39
C ASP A 193 3.04 10.52 3.19
N ASP A 194 3.82 10.78 4.25
CA ASP A 194 4.35 9.73 5.13
C ASP A 194 3.24 8.98 5.85
N THR A 195 2.15 9.67 6.19
CA THR A 195 0.99 9.06 6.85
C THR A 195 0.25 8.09 5.95
N ASP A 196 0.16 8.39 4.65
CA ASP A 196 -0.47 7.49 3.68
C ASP A 196 0.38 6.23 3.46
N PHE A 197 1.70 6.38 3.40
CA PHE A 197 2.61 5.24 3.29
C PHE A 197 2.57 4.35 4.54
N GLU A 198 2.64 4.94 5.73
CA GLU A 198 2.51 4.20 6.99
C GLU A 198 1.17 3.46 7.05
N LEU A 199 0.07 4.14 6.73
CA LEU A 199 -1.24 3.53 6.71
C LEU A 199 -1.30 2.38 5.71
N TRP A 200 -0.73 2.54 4.51
CA TRP A 200 -0.65 1.47 3.51
C TRP A 200 0.11 0.26 4.08
N CYS A 201 1.33 0.45 4.60
CA CYS A 201 2.15 -0.60 5.20
C CYS A 201 1.42 -1.33 6.34
N THR A 202 0.92 -0.58 7.31
CA THR A 202 0.23 -1.11 8.50
C THR A 202 -0.99 -1.92 8.10
N ARG A 203 -1.77 -1.46 7.12
CA ARG A 203 -3.00 -2.11 6.68
C ARG A 203 -2.75 -3.31 5.78
N ALA A 204 -1.77 -3.24 4.88
CA ALA A 204 -1.41 -4.30 3.94
C ALA A 204 -0.83 -5.52 4.65
N PHE A 205 0.05 -5.29 5.64
CA PHE A 205 0.71 -6.37 6.40
C PHE A 205 0.08 -6.61 7.78
N CYS A 206 -1.11 -6.06 8.05
CA CYS A 206 -1.84 -6.28 9.31
C CYS A 206 -0.98 -5.99 10.57
N LEU A 207 -0.26 -4.87 10.61
CA LEU A 207 0.56 -4.53 11.79
C LEU A 207 -0.30 -4.11 12.99
N ASP A 208 -1.47 -3.53 12.75
CA ASP A 208 -2.38 -3.00 13.77
C ASP A 208 -3.52 -3.94 14.16
N ARG A 209 -3.71 -5.04 13.42
CA ARG A 209 -4.88 -5.92 13.51
C ARG A 209 -4.56 -7.33 13.04
N PRO A 210 -5.29 -8.36 13.48
CA PRO A 210 -5.15 -9.69 12.90
C PRO A 210 -5.63 -9.71 11.43
N LYS A 211 -5.01 -10.60 10.64
CA LYS A 211 -5.47 -10.93 9.29
C LYS A 211 -6.84 -11.60 9.38
N LEU A 212 -7.72 -11.25 8.44
CA LEU A 212 -9.03 -11.90 8.34
C LEU A 212 -8.89 -13.25 7.65
N LEU A 213 -9.60 -14.26 8.16
CA LEU A 213 -9.69 -15.56 7.50
C LEU A 213 -10.95 -15.61 6.63
N PRO A 214 -10.86 -16.21 5.43
CA PRO A 214 -12.03 -16.46 4.59
C PRO A 214 -13.09 -17.25 5.38
N GLY A 215 -14.29 -16.68 5.51
CA GLY A 215 -15.43 -17.29 6.24
C GLY A 215 -15.81 -16.57 7.54
N GLU A 216 -14.86 -16.02 8.31
CA GLU A 216 -15.16 -15.21 9.52
C GLU A 216 -15.86 -13.89 9.17
N GLU A 217 -15.60 -13.38 7.96
CA GLU A 217 -16.15 -12.14 7.42
C GLU A 217 -17.68 -12.17 7.21
N THR A 218 -18.29 -13.32 6.91
CA THR A 218 -19.75 -13.37 6.75
C THR A 218 -20.46 -12.97 8.05
N ALA A 219 -19.87 -13.27 9.21
CA ALA A 219 -20.44 -12.94 10.51
C ALA A 219 -20.18 -11.47 10.91
N LEU A 220 -18.99 -10.92 10.61
CA LEU A 220 -18.56 -9.59 11.09
C LEU A 220 -18.89 -8.45 10.12
N LEU A 221 -18.88 -8.66 8.80
CA LEU A 221 -19.18 -7.62 7.80
C LEU A 221 -20.68 -7.38 7.57
N HIS A 222 -21.56 -8.29 8.02
CA HIS A 222 -23.01 -8.03 8.07
C HIS A 222 -23.39 -6.96 9.12
N GLY A 223 -22.48 -6.61 10.03
CA GLY A 223 -22.65 -5.60 11.07
C GLY A 223 -22.43 -4.16 10.58
N SER A 224 -23.32 -3.65 9.72
CA SER A 224 -23.59 -2.19 9.65
C SER A 224 -24.67 -1.81 8.64
N ARG A 225 -24.94 -2.63 7.62
CA ARG A 225 -26.05 -2.35 6.69
C ARG A 225 -27.43 -2.70 7.25
N SER A 226 -27.55 -3.76 8.06
CA SER A 226 -28.83 -4.15 8.67
C SER A 226 -29.26 -3.19 9.80
N GLN A 227 -28.33 -2.86 10.72
CA GLN A 227 -28.64 -2.01 11.88
C GLN A 227 -28.65 -0.50 11.60
N SER A 228 -28.15 -0.01 10.45
CA SER A 228 -28.14 1.44 10.20
C SER A 228 -29.53 2.02 9.91
N ARG A 229 -30.50 1.20 9.49
CA ARG A 229 -31.88 1.66 9.24
C ARG A 229 -32.82 1.42 10.40
N GLN A 230 -32.44 0.56 11.35
CA GLN A 230 -33.23 0.25 12.53
C GLN A 230 -32.45 0.66 13.78
N SER A 231 -32.93 1.68 14.49
CA SER A 231 -32.66 1.92 15.92
C SER A 231 -31.28 2.48 16.35
N ARG A 232 -30.94 3.73 15.99
CA ARG A 232 -29.92 4.47 16.77
C ARG A 232 -30.45 5.38 17.88
N LEU A 233 -31.74 5.75 17.86
CA LEU A 233 -32.29 6.64 18.89
C LEU A 233 -33.35 5.99 19.78
N LEU A 234 -34.12 5.03 19.27
CA LEU A 234 -35.10 4.28 20.02
C LEU A 234 -34.92 2.82 19.60
N GLY A 235 -34.54 1.96 20.54
CA GLY A 235 -34.45 0.51 20.34
C GLY A 235 -35.75 -0.07 19.76
N GLU A 236 -35.70 -1.31 19.29
CA GLU A 236 -36.89 -2.02 18.82
C GLU A 236 -38.07 -1.81 19.78
N SER A 237 -39.20 -1.36 19.24
CA SER A 237 -40.48 -1.13 19.95
C SER A 237 -40.58 0.01 20.97
N ARG A 238 -39.59 0.91 21.12
CA ARG A 238 -39.76 2.09 22.00
C ARG A 238 -40.52 3.23 21.31
N ARG A 239 -41.62 3.70 21.94
CA ARG A 239 -42.38 4.88 21.50
C ARG A 239 -41.52 6.14 21.65
N HIS A 240 -41.56 7.05 20.67
CA HIS A 240 -40.84 8.32 20.77
C HIS A 240 -41.51 9.22 21.83
N PRO A 241 -40.77 9.93 22.70
CA PRO A 241 -41.37 10.72 23.78
C PRO A 241 -42.30 11.84 23.26
N LEU A 242 -42.04 12.38 22.07
CA LEU A 242 -42.86 13.44 21.44
C LEU A 242 -43.96 12.93 20.50
N TYR A 243 -43.90 11.68 20.03
CA TYR A 243 -44.81 11.18 19.01
C TYR A 243 -45.50 9.89 19.47
N THR A 244 -46.81 9.83 19.27
CA THR A 244 -47.66 8.67 19.60
C THR A 244 -47.28 7.43 18.78
N THR A 245 -46.97 7.61 17.50
CA THR A 245 -46.70 6.52 16.55
C THR A 245 -45.31 5.91 16.76
N THR A 246 -45.24 4.59 16.87
CA THR A 246 -43.95 3.88 16.94
C THR A 246 -43.30 3.74 15.55
N ASN A 247 -41.98 3.57 15.50
CA ASN A 247 -41.26 3.29 14.25
C ASN A 247 -41.81 2.07 13.49
N GLY A 248 -42.40 1.10 14.21
CA GLY A 248 -43.01 -0.10 13.63
C GLY A 248 -44.41 0.13 13.06
N GLU A 249 -45.06 1.24 13.37
CA GLU A 249 -46.39 1.63 12.87
C GLU A 249 -46.28 2.70 11.77
N TYR A 250 -45.16 3.43 11.73
CA TYR A 250 -44.87 4.43 10.71
C TYR A 250 -44.91 3.81 9.31
N GLY A 251 -45.91 4.20 8.52
CA GLY A 251 -46.10 3.71 7.16
C GLY A 251 -46.94 2.43 7.01
N LYS A 252 -47.57 1.92 8.09
CA LYS A 252 -48.50 0.77 8.00
C LYS A 252 -49.91 1.16 7.57
N GLU A 253 -50.38 2.35 7.95
CA GLU A 253 -51.74 2.84 7.63
C GLU A 253 -51.82 3.61 6.30
N LEU A 254 -50.81 3.47 5.43
CA LEU A 254 -50.77 4.20 4.17
C LEU A 254 -51.88 3.70 3.24
N THR A 255 -52.89 4.53 3.03
CA THR A 255 -53.88 4.29 1.98
C THR A 255 -53.29 4.77 0.65
N PRO A 256 -53.10 3.88 -0.34
CA PRO A 256 -52.61 4.28 -1.65
C PRO A 256 -53.71 5.08 -2.34
N SER A 257 -53.46 6.37 -2.58
CA SER A 257 -54.32 7.18 -3.44
C SER A 257 -53.62 7.46 -4.76
N ASP A 258 -54.37 7.30 -5.86
CA ASP A 258 -53.87 7.55 -7.20
C ASP A 258 -53.52 9.04 -7.36
N PHE A 259 -52.26 9.33 -7.61
CA PHE A 259 -51.79 10.70 -7.80
C PHE A 259 -52.28 11.22 -9.17
N LYS A 260 -53.27 12.12 -9.17
CA LYS A 260 -53.67 12.85 -10.37
C LYS A 260 -52.74 14.04 -10.58
N ALA A 261 -52.06 14.06 -11.72
CA ALA A 261 -51.18 15.17 -12.09
C ALA A 261 -51.97 16.49 -12.18
N PRO A 262 -51.44 17.61 -11.64
CA PRO A 262 -52.07 18.90 -11.80
C PRO A 262 -52.05 19.33 -13.27
N LYS A 263 -53.11 20.04 -13.72
CA LYS A 263 -53.37 20.42 -15.12
C LYS A 263 -52.21 21.15 -15.82
N HIS A 264 -51.30 21.75 -15.05
CA HIS A 264 -50.14 22.51 -15.55
C HIS A 264 -48.77 22.00 -15.02
N GLY A 265 -48.72 20.78 -14.46
CA GLY A 265 -47.48 20.19 -13.95
C GLY A 265 -46.57 19.66 -15.06
N ARG A 266 -45.26 19.97 -14.99
CA ARG A 266 -44.27 19.41 -15.94
C ARG A 266 -44.12 17.89 -15.73
N PRO A 267 -43.91 17.09 -16.80
CA PRO A 267 -43.74 15.65 -16.69
C PRO A 267 -42.33 15.32 -16.15
N GLN A 268 -42.13 15.45 -14.84
CA GLN A 268 -40.90 14.96 -14.21
C GLN A 268 -41.00 13.45 -14.05
N GLN A 269 -40.04 12.72 -14.66
CA GLN A 269 -39.99 11.25 -14.65
C GLN A 269 -39.90 10.66 -13.22
N PHE A 270 -39.46 11.47 -12.24
CA PHE A 270 -39.28 11.05 -10.86
C PHE A 270 -40.59 10.89 -10.07
N THR A 271 -41.65 11.62 -10.44
CA THR A 271 -42.91 11.63 -9.68
C THR A 271 -44.07 10.92 -10.41
N ARG A 272 -43.85 10.44 -11.64
CA ARG A 272 -44.87 9.81 -12.48
C ARG A 272 -45.48 8.54 -11.88
N HIS A 273 -44.74 7.85 -11.02
CA HIS A 273 -45.18 6.62 -10.35
C HIS A 273 -45.28 6.76 -8.82
N LEU A 274 -45.23 8.00 -8.29
CA LEU A 274 -45.41 8.22 -6.87
C LEU A 274 -46.89 8.11 -6.52
N LYS A 275 -47.25 7.07 -5.77
CA LYS A 275 -48.54 7.01 -5.09
C LYS A 275 -48.58 8.13 -4.06
N ARG A 276 -49.67 8.90 -4.00
CA ARG A 276 -49.83 9.90 -2.94
C ARG A 276 -50.08 9.15 -1.65
N VAL A 277 -49.15 9.30 -0.73
CA VAL A 277 -49.21 8.69 0.60
C VAL A 277 -49.95 9.66 1.51
N ALA A 278 -51.20 9.34 1.86
CA ALA A 278 -51.94 10.07 2.89
C ALA A 278 -51.90 9.25 4.19
N GLY A 279 -51.51 9.89 5.29
CA GLY A 279 -51.32 9.26 6.60
C GLY A 279 -49.86 9.05 6.98
N GLY A 280 -49.15 10.12 7.31
CA GLY A 280 -47.84 10.06 7.98
C GLY A 280 -47.90 10.83 9.29
N ALA A 281 -47.30 10.27 10.35
CA ALA A 281 -47.16 10.81 11.71
C ALA A 281 -48.34 11.66 12.22
N THR A 282 -49.35 11.00 12.76
CA THR A 282 -50.48 11.67 13.43
C THR A 282 -50.08 12.10 14.84
N SER A 283 -50.21 13.40 15.08
CA SER A 283 -50.29 14.09 16.37
C SER A 283 -49.16 13.87 17.39
N MET A 284 -48.60 15.00 17.80
CA MET A 284 -47.78 15.14 19.02
C MET A 284 -48.55 14.60 20.22
N ASN A 285 -47.86 13.94 21.17
CA ASN A 285 -48.47 13.59 22.46
C ASN A 285 -48.96 14.89 23.12
N MET A 286 -50.27 15.14 23.16
CA MET A 286 -50.86 16.18 24.02
C MET A 286 -51.21 15.60 25.38
#